data_AF-A0A0C3BJ20-F1
#
_entry.id   AF-A0A0C3BJ20-F1
#
_cell.length_a   1.000
_cell.length_b   1.000
_cell.length_c   1.000
_cell.angle_alpha   90.00
_cell.angle_beta   90.00
_cell.angle_gamma   90.00
#
_symmetry.space_group_name_H-M   'P 1'
#
loop_
_entity.id
_entity.type
_entity.pdbx_description
1 polymer ?
#
loop_
_entity_poly.entity_id
_entity_poly.type
_entity_poly.pdbx_seq_one_letter_code
_entity_poly.pdbx_strand_id
1 'polypeptide(L)'
;MDNSDTTATDYSIHDGGHWRRITFKRDRPHEIVPQLYAILSGIDIRASTQSEKQDITRCILDECSAKLQSSSSDLMVVRDQTASFEATQNSLLKQLDSKFDAIELSTELKENRIHLHNRISSFSRFRFWDIDEFSEELQAYVIANYGASLERKLEYLAGSMAVIQERMRQLTNEYLSQVSKELDSTTLTNKIHQMEASEQPVPPSCFTAPILHRRRQLASIATPHMQSLYLRRVYAAMVASPIVTGAPALLWANGFLESSFALPSAILGLLLCARHISNAWDSGRSKWLADYDRIQQGLSEDIQKIVRDMLDRRLKGIPSATLEGSAQLIAQKENILQALTTEVQEAERDILSQTPPSS
;
A
#
# COMPACT_ATOMS: atom_id res chain seq x y z
N MET A 1 -5.29 0.94 -35.02
CA MET A 1 -4.80 0.37 -36.30
C MET A 1 -4.15 -0.94 -35.94
N ASP A 2 -4.97 -1.98 -35.79
CA ASP A 2 -4.51 -3.34 -35.47
C ASP A 2 -4.25 -4.08 -36.79
N ASN A 3 -2.98 -4.12 -37.20
CA ASN A 3 -2.48 -5.22 -38.02
C ASN A 3 -2.05 -6.32 -37.06
N SER A 4 -3.01 -7.04 -36.47
CA SER A 4 -2.70 -8.34 -35.91
C SER A 4 -2.43 -9.27 -37.11
N ASP A 5 -1.15 -9.42 -37.45
CA ASP A 5 -0.68 -10.47 -38.35
C ASP A 5 -1.02 -11.82 -37.71
N THR A 6 -2.27 -12.27 -37.89
CA THR A 6 -2.65 -13.67 -37.74
C THR A 6 -1.80 -14.45 -38.72
N THR A 7 -0.71 -15.01 -38.23
CA THR A 7 0.12 -15.97 -38.94
C THR A 7 -0.71 -17.22 -39.17
N ALA A 8 -1.52 -17.19 -40.24
CA ALA A 8 -2.20 -18.36 -40.73
C ALA A 8 -1.13 -19.33 -41.25
N THR A 9 -1.03 -20.50 -40.62
CA THR A 9 -0.19 -21.58 -41.14
C THR A 9 -0.89 -22.13 -42.39
N ASP A 10 -0.34 -21.79 -43.57
CA ASP A 10 -0.85 -22.26 -44.86
C ASP A 10 -0.35 -23.67 -45.13
N TYR A 11 -1.25 -24.64 -45.14
CA TYR A 11 -0.96 -25.98 -45.66
C TYR A 11 -1.47 -26.07 -47.09
N SER A 12 -0.57 -26.42 -48.01
CA SER A 12 -0.89 -26.61 -49.42
C SER A 12 -0.88 -28.10 -49.74
N ILE A 13 -2.06 -28.68 -49.95
CA ILE A 13 -2.22 -30.09 -50.34
C ILE A 13 -2.40 -30.14 -51.85
N HIS A 14 -1.61 -30.98 -52.51
CA HIS A 14 -1.66 -31.20 -53.95
C HIS A 14 -2.57 -32.39 -54.25
N ASP A 15 -3.77 -32.12 -54.77
CA ASP A 15 -4.75 -33.14 -55.14
C ASP A 15 -5.08 -33.03 -56.63
N GLY A 16 -4.71 -34.07 -57.40
CA GLY A 16 -5.11 -34.20 -58.81
C GLY A 16 -4.74 -33.03 -59.76
N GLY A 17 -3.71 -32.23 -59.44
CA GLY A 17 -3.27 -31.08 -60.25
C GLY A 17 -3.76 -29.72 -59.75
N HIS A 18 -4.46 -29.66 -58.61
CA HIS A 18 -4.85 -28.40 -57.97
C HIS A 18 -4.29 -28.29 -56.54
N TRP A 19 -3.68 -27.14 -56.24
CA TRP A 19 -3.26 -26.78 -54.89
C TRP A 19 -4.46 -26.25 -54.11
N ARG A 20 -4.85 -26.92 -53.03
CA ARG A 20 -5.80 -26.36 -52.06
C ARG A 20 -5.02 -25.80 -50.88
N ARG A 21 -5.26 -24.51 -50.59
CA ARG A 21 -4.72 -23.82 -49.43
C ARG A 21 -5.70 -23.96 -48.27
N ILE A 22 -5.27 -24.60 -47.19
CA ILE A 22 -6.05 -24.72 -45.96
C ILE A 22 -5.43 -23.75 -44.95
N THR A 23 -6.25 -22.81 -44.48
CA THR A 23 -5.87 -21.84 -43.45
C THR A 23 -6.55 -22.23 -42.15
N PHE A 24 -5.78 -22.53 -41.12
CA PHE A 24 -6.30 -22.72 -39.77
C PHE A 24 -6.32 -21.37 -39.04
N LYS A 25 -7.48 -20.97 -38.50
CA LYS A 25 -7.56 -19.83 -37.58
C LYS A 25 -7.20 -20.32 -36.17
N ARG A 26 -6.20 -19.67 -35.57
CA ARG A 26 -5.61 -20.05 -34.27
C ARG A 26 -6.59 -19.94 -33.08
N ASP A 27 -7.63 -19.12 -33.20
CA ASP A 27 -8.47 -18.69 -32.06
C ASP A 27 -9.60 -19.66 -31.67
N ARG A 28 -9.79 -20.77 -32.39
CA ARG A 28 -10.92 -21.70 -32.13
C ARG A 28 -10.45 -23.15 -32.05
N PRO A 29 -9.79 -23.56 -30.97
CA PRO A 29 -9.27 -24.93 -30.82
C PRO A 29 -10.37 -26.01 -30.90
N HIS A 30 -11.59 -25.69 -30.46
CA HIS A 30 -12.77 -26.56 -30.55
C HIS A 30 -13.32 -26.73 -31.98
N GLU A 31 -12.94 -25.88 -32.92
CA GLU A 31 -13.30 -26.04 -34.34
C GLU A 31 -12.24 -26.82 -35.13
N ILE A 32 -11.03 -27.03 -34.58
CA ILE A 32 -9.95 -27.73 -35.28
C ILE A 32 -10.36 -29.18 -35.56
N VAL A 33 -10.96 -29.88 -34.60
CA VAL A 33 -11.38 -31.28 -34.77
C VAL A 33 -12.49 -31.41 -35.83
N PRO A 34 -13.61 -30.64 -35.79
CA PRO A 34 -14.61 -30.66 -36.86
C PRO A 34 -14.06 -30.23 -38.23
N GLN A 35 -13.14 -29.26 -38.30
CA GLN A 35 -12.53 -28.83 -39.56
C GLN A 35 -11.58 -29.88 -40.11
N LEU A 36 -10.77 -30.53 -39.27
CA LEU A 36 -9.98 -31.69 -39.67
C LEU A 36 -10.87 -32.83 -40.14
N TYR A 37 -11.98 -33.10 -39.45
CA TYR A 37 -12.97 -34.10 -39.86
C TYR A 37 -13.61 -33.73 -41.20
N ALA A 38 -13.96 -32.46 -41.41
CA ALA A 38 -14.53 -31.96 -42.65
C ALA A 38 -13.51 -32.05 -43.81
N ILE A 39 -12.25 -31.72 -43.57
CA ILE A 39 -11.15 -31.86 -44.53
C ILE A 39 -10.95 -33.35 -44.85
N LEU A 40 -10.81 -34.22 -43.86
CA LEU A 40 -10.64 -35.66 -44.04
C LEU A 40 -11.84 -36.29 -44.76
N SER A 41 -13.06 -35.81 -44.50
CA SER A 41 -14.28 -36.26 -45.20
C SER A 41 -14.44 -35.68 -46.61
N GLY A 42 -13.81 -34.54 -46.89
CA GLY A 42 -13.93 -33.79 -48.14
C GLY A 42 -12.80 -34.01 -49.14
N ILE A 43 -11.68 -34.63 -48.72
CA ILE A 43 -10.72 -35.18 -49.66
C ILE A 43 -11.36 -36.45 -50.24
N ASP A 44 -11.99 -36.33 -51.41
CA ASP A 44 -12.60 -37.44 -52.15
C ASP A 44 -11.46 -38.27 -52.77
N ILE A 45 -10.72 -38.95 -51.91
CA ILE A 45 -9.60 -39.81 -52.27
C ILE A 45 -10.15 -41.08 -52.91
N ARG A 46 -10.58 -40.99 -54.16
CA ARG A 46 -11.11 -42.12 -54.95
C ARG A 46 -10.01 -43.02 -55.52
N ALA A 47 -8.73 -42.76 -55.24
CA ALA A 47 -7.62 -43.54 -55.79
C ALA A 47 -6.51 -43.94 -54.80
N SER A 48 -6.52 -43.51 -53.53
CA SER A 48 -5.47 -43.94 -52.58
C SER A 48 -5.79 -45.29 -51.96
N THR A 49 -4.73 -46.07 -51.75
CA THR A 49 -4.80 -47.29 -50.94
C THR A 49 -5.14 -46.94 -49.49
N GLN A 50 -5.82 -47.84 -48.78
CA GLN A 50 -6.18 -47.65 -47.37
C GLN A 50 -4.96 -47.40 -46.47
N SER A 51 -3.79 -47.92 -46.86
CA SER A 51 -2.49 -47.62 -46.23
C SER A 51 -2.16 -46.13 -46.26
N GLU A 52 -2.31 -45.47 -47.41
CA GLU A 52 -1.95 -44.05 -47.56
C GLU A 52 -2.83 -43.13 -46.72
N LYS A 53 -4.11 -43.48 -46.52
CA LYS A 53 -5.01 -42.75 -45.61
C LYS A 53 -4.58 -42.89 -44.15
N GLN A 54 -4.16 -44.08 -43.74
CA GLN A 54 -3.66 -44.32 -42.39
C GLN A 54 -2.36 -43.56 -42.13
N ASP A 55 -1.46 -43.53 -43.11
CA ASP A 55 -0.18 -42.84 -43.00
C ASP A 55 -0.37 -41.31 -42.89
N ILE A 56 -1.26 -40.72 -43.69
CA ILE A 56 -1.60 -39.28 -43.59
C ILE A 56 -2.22 -38.97 -42.23
N THR A 57 -3.14 -39.80 -41.75
CA THR A 57 -3.83 -39.57 -40.47
C THR A 57 -2.85 -39.66 -39.29
N ARG A 58 -1.92 -40.63 -39.32
CA ARG A 58 -0.84 -40.73 -38.32
C ARG A 58 0.05 -39.50 -38.33
N CYS A 59 0.47 -39.04 -39.50
CA CYS A 59 1.30 -37.84 -39.63
C CYS A 59 0.63 -36.59 -39.04
N ILE A 60 -0.67 -36.40 -39.26
CA ILE A 60 -1.44 -35.30 -38.66
C ILE A 60 -1.52 -35.46 -37.13
N LEU A 61 -1.77 -36.67 -36.65
CA LEU A 61 -1.85 -36.96 -35.20
C LEU A 61 -0.50 -36.71 -34.51
N ASP A 62 0.61 -37.09 -35.15
CA ASP A 62 1.98 -36.83 -34.68
C ASP A 62 2.27 -35.31 -34.64
N GLU A 63 1.83 -34.55 -35.64
CA GLU A 63 1.97 -33.09 -35.63
C GLU A 63 1.13 -32.44 -34.52
N CYS A 64 -0.11 -32.92 -34.30
CA CYS A 64 -0.96 -32.46 -33.22
C CYS A 64 -0.35 -32.77 -31.85
N SER A 65 0.17 -33.98 -31.65
CA SER A 65 0.80 -34.37 -30.39
C SER A 65 2.07 -33.56 -30.12
N ALA A 66 2.91 -33.31 -31.14
CA ALA A 66 4.08 -32.45 -31.04
C ALA A 66 3.71 -31.00 -30.66
N LYS A 67 2.64 -30.45 -31.26
CA LYS A 67 2.13 -29.11 -30.89
C LYS A 67 1.56 -29.06 -29.48
N LEU A 68 0.85 -30.09 -29.02
CA LEU A 68 0.36 -30.19 -27.65
C LEU A 68 1.53 -30.27 -26.65
N GLN A 69 2.56 -31.04 -26.95
CA GLN A 69 3.79 -31.11 -26.14
C GLN A 69 4.51 -29.76 -26.09
N SER A 70 4.64 -29.07 -27.23
CA SER A 70 5.20 -27.72 -27.29
C SER A 70 4.39 -26.75 -26.43
N SER A 71 3.06 -26.73 -26.59
CA SER A 71 2.19 -25.84 -25.81
C SER A 71 2.21 -26.16 -24.31
N SER A 72 2.35 -27.43 -23.92
CA SER A 72 2.50 -27.84 -22.53
C SER A 72 3.85 -27.39 -21.95
N SER A 73 4.93 -27.43 -22.75
CA SER A 73 6.23 -26.89 -22.37
C SER A 73 6.17 -25.37 -22.19
N ASP A 74 5.49 -24.66 -23.08
CA ASP A 74 5.32 -23.21 -22.98
C ASP A 74 4.56 -22.82 -21.70
N LEU A 75 3.50 -23.57 -21.33
CA LEU A 75 2.81 -23.36 -20.05
C LEU A 75 3.69 -23.59 -18.82
N MET A 76 4.59 -24.57 -18.86
CA MET A 76 5.56 -24.78 -17.77
C MET A 76 6.48 -23.56 -17.63
N VAL A 77 6.97 -23.01 -18.73
CA VAL A 77 7.79 -21.78 -18.72
C VAL A 77 7.03 -20.60 -18.12
N VAL A 78 5.78 -20.39 -18.51
CA VAL A 78 4.93 -19.31 -17.97
C VAL A 78 4.69 -19.52 -16.47
N ARG A 79 4.52 -20.76 -16.01
CA ARG A 79 4.36 -21.09 -14.59
C ARG A 79 5.62 -20.73 -13.79
N ASP A 80 6.80 -21.09 -14.30
CA ASP A 80 8.07 -20.76 -13.66
C ASP A 80 8.31 -19.25 -13.62
N GLN A 81 7.97 -18.53 -14.70
CA GLN A 81 8.01 -17.07 -14.73
C GLN A 81 7.07 -16.46 -13.69
N THR A 82 5.84 -16.98 -13.56
CA THR A 82 4.85 -16.53 -12.58
C THR A 82 5.36 -16.72 -11.15
N ALA A 83 5.95 -17.88 -10.85
CA ALA A 83 6.55 -18.16 -9.54
C ALA A 83 7.75 -17.22 -9.25
N SER A 84 8.58 -16.95 -10.26
CA SER A 84 9.71 -16.02 -10.12
C SER A 84 9.23 -14.59 -9.85
N PHE A 85 8.18 -14.14 -10.54
CA PHE A 85 7.58 -12.83 -10.34
C PHE A 85 7.01 -12.69 -8.93
N GLU A 86 6.25 -13.68 -8.46
CA GLU A 86 5.73 -13.72 -7.09
C GLU A 86 6.86 -13.66 -6.05
N ALA A 87 7.95 -14.40 -6.25
CA ALA A 87 9.11 -14.37 -5.37
C ALA A 87 9.76 -12.97 -5.31
N THR A 88 9.90 -12.30 -6.47
CA THR A 88 10.44 -10.93 -6.52
C THR A 88 9.52 -9.92 -5.83
N GLN A 89 8.20 -10.00 -6.06
CA GLN A 89 7.21 -9.17 -5.36
C GLN A 89 7.32 -9.33 -3.84
N ASN A 90 7.33 -10.57 -3.35
CA ASN A 90 7.45 -10.87 -1.94
C ASN A 90 8.78 -10.37 -1.34
N SER A 91 9.86 -10.39 -2.11
CA SER A 91 11.16 -9.85 -1.67
C SER A 91 11.12 -8.33 -1.50
N LEU A 92 10.48 -7.60 -2.42
CA LEU A 92 10.35 -6.15 -2.37
C LEU A 92 9.44 -5.71 -1.22
N LEU A 93 8.34 -6.44 -0.99
CA LEU A 93 7.46 -6.18 0.15
C LEU A 93 8.19 -6.38 1.48
N LYS A 94 8.95 -7.47 1.63
CA LYS A 94 9.77 -7.71 2.84
C LYS A 94 10.82 -6.62 3.07
N GLN A 95 11.43 -6.09 2.01
CA GLN A 95 12.37 -4.96 2.13
C GLN A 95 11.68 -3.68 2.62
N LEU A 96 10.42 -3.47 2.25
CA LEU A 96 9.67 -2.30 2.68
C LEU A 96 9.17 -2.45 4.13
N ASP A 97 8.70 -3.64 4.49
CA ASP A 97 8.33 -3.99 5.86
C ASP A 97 9.54 -3.83 6.80
N SER A 98 10.73 -4.31 6.41
CA SER A 98 11.93 -4.15 7.25
C SER A 98 12.36 -2.69 7.41
N LYS A 99 12.20 -1.86 6.36
CA LYS A 99 12.42 -0.40 6.46
C LYS A 99 11.39 0.26 7.37
N PHE A 100 10.16 -0.21 7.37
CA PHE A 100 9.12 0.31 8.24
C PHE A 100 9.37 -0.08 9.70
N ASP A 101 9.72 -1.33 9.97
CA ASP A 101 10.07 -1.81 11.32
C ASP A 101 11.32 -1.10 11.87
N ALA A 102 12.26 -0.73 11.00
CA ALA A 102 13.42 0.08 11.37
C ALA A 102 13.03 1.51 11.82
N ILE A 103 11.86 2.01 11.41
CA ILE A 103 11.29 3.22 11.98
C ILE A 103 10.61 2.79 13.27
N GLU A 104 11.38 2.71 14.34
CA GLU A 104 10.88 2.46 15.70
C GLU A 104 9.96 3.61 16.14
N LEU A 105 8.69 3.60 15.72
CA LEU A 105 7.73 4.67 15.98
C LEU A 105 7.64 4.99 17.47
N SER A 106 7.72 3.96 18.32
CA SER A 106 7.64 4.14 19.77
C SER A 106 8.82 4.90 20.36
N THR A 107 10.03 4.79 19.79
CA THR A 107 11.22 5.49 20.31
C THR A 107 11.21 6.95 19.87
N GLU A 108 10.88 7.23 18.61
CA GLU A 108 10.70 8.60 18.10
C GLU A 108 9.62 9.38 18.86
N LEU A 109 8.50 8.71 19.17
CA LEU A 109 7.42 9.31 19.95
C LEU A 109 7.85 9.61 21.40
N LYS A 110 8.64 8.74 22.01
CA LYS A 110 9.22 8.97 23.35
C LYS A 110 10.24 10.10 23.33
N GLU A 111 11.10 10.15 22.32
CA GLU A 111 12.11 11.20 22.18
C GLU A 111 11.47 12.58 22.00
N ASN A 112 10.46 12.68 21.13
CA ASN A 112 9.67 13.90 20.97
C ASN A 112 9.01 14.35 22.29
N ARG A 113 8.47 13.40 23.06
CA ARG A 113 7.91 13.68 24.39
C ARG A 113 8.97 14.22 25.35
N ILE A 114 10.17 13.64 25.37
CA ILE A 114 11.28 14.09 26.22
C ILE A 114 11.71 15.51 25.84
N HIS A 115 11.92 15.79 24.55
CA HIS A 115 12.31 17.13 24.10
C HIS A 115 11.27 18.18 24.46
N LEU A 116 10.01 17.86 24.24
CA LEU A 116 8.92 18.76 24.53
C LEU A 116 8.75 18.95 26.04
N HIS A 117 8.88 17.89 26.84
CA HIS A 117 8.87 17.99 28.30
C HIS A 117 10.01 18.85 28.83
N ASN A 118 11.23 18.65 28.30
CA ASN A 118 12.42 19.42 28.65
C ASN A 118 12.23 20.90 28.27
N ARG A 119 11.66 21.18 27.10
CA ARG A 119 11.35 22.55 26.68
C ARG A 119 10.32 23.19 27.61
N ILE A 120 9.22 22.49 27.93
CA ILE A 120 8.21 22.97 28.87
C ILE A 120 8.79 23.19 30.27
N SER A 121 9.70 22.33 30.74
CA SER A 121 10.39 22.56 32.02
C SER A 121 11.39 23.71 32.00
N SER A 122 11.98 24.01 30.84
CA SER A 122 12.95 25.10 30.69
C SER A 122 12.30 26.46 30.79
N PHE A 123 11.00 26.55 30.50
CA PHE A 123 10.22 27.74 30.80
C PHE A 123 10.16 27.93 32.31
N SER A 124 11.00 28.87 32.78
CA SER A 124 11.26 29.07 34.19
C SER A 124 9.97 29.45 34.91
N ARG A 125 9.84 29.00 36.16
CA ARG A 125 8.72 29.36 37.05
C ARG A 125 8.61 30.88 37.28
N PHE A 126 9.60 31.66 36.87
CA PHE A 126 9.68 33.11 37.06
C PHE A 126 9.08 33.93 35.89
N ARG A 127 8.82 33.33 34.72
CA ARG A 127 8.13 34.00 33.59
C ARG A 127 6.60 34.01 33.75
N PHE A 128 6.09 34.00 34.98
CA PHE A 128 4.64 33.98 35.23
C PHE A 128 3.91 35.25 34.79
N TRP A 129 4.64 36.33 34.49
CA TRP A 129 4.10 37.58 33.99
C TRP A 129 3.93 37.61 32.45
N ASP A 130 4.68 36.77 31.71
CA ASP A 130 4.70 36.75 30.23
C ASP A 130 3.85 35.61 29.67
N ILE A 131 2.61 35.52 30.13
CA ILE A 131 1.73 34.37 29.87
C ILE A 131 1.38 34.25 28.39
N ASP A 132 1.07 35.39 27.77
CA ASP A 132 0.62 35.44 26.39
C ASP A 132 1.78 35.12 25.44
N GLU A 133 2.96 35.69 25.69
CA GLU A 133 4.18 35.38 24.94
C GLU A 133 4.56 33.90 25.08
N PHE A 134 4.42 33.32 26.28
CA PHE A 134 4.67 31.90 26.48
C PHE A 134 3.71 31.00 25.69
N SER A 135 2.42 31.33 25.64
CA SER A 135 1.44 30.54 24.89
C SER A 135 1.75 30.54 23.39
N GLU A 136 2.09 31.71 22.85
CA GLU A 136 2.52 31.87 21.46
C GLU A 136 3.84 31.13 21.18
N GLU A 137 4.82 31.25 22.07
CA GLU A 137 6.11 30.56 21.94
C GLU A 137 5.94 29.03 22.01
N LEU A 138 5.10 28.54 22.92
CA LEU A 138 4.78 27.12 23.02
C LEU A 138 4.02 26.64 21.78
N GLN A 139 3.05 27.40 21.30
CA GLN A 139 2.31 27.07 20.09
C GLN A 139 3.25 27.00 18.87
N ALA A 140 4.11 28.00 18.69
CA ALA A 140 5.13 28.01 17.64
C ALA A 140 6.09 26.83 17.77
N TYR A 141 6.52 26.51 18.99
CA TYR A 141 7.39 25.37 19.27
C TYR A 141 6.72 24.03 18.93
N VAL A 142 5.45 23.84 19.32
CA VAL A 142 4.66 22.65 18.98
C VAL A 142 4.50 22.53 17.46
N ILE A 143 4.20 23.63 16.77
CA ILE A 143 4.04 23.62 15.31
C ILE A 143 5.34 23.23 14.61
N ALA A 144 6.48 23.74 15.08
CA ALA A 144 7.77 23.50 14.45
C ALA A 144 8.38 22.12 14.79
N ASN A 145 8.18 21.63 16.03
CA ASN A 145 8.94 20.48 16.53
C ASN A 145 8.10 19.20 16.71
N TYR A 146 6.78 19.30 16.89
CA TYR A 146 5.95 18.13 17.17
C TYR A 146 5.99 17.13 16.02
N GLY A 147 6.72 16.04 16.19
CA GLY A 147 6.80 14.97 15.19
C GLY A 147 7.62 15.32 13.95
N ALA A 148 8.42 16.39 13.96
CA ALA A 148 9.21 16.80 12.79
C ALA A 148 10.24 15.74 12.35
N SER A 149 10.85 15.02 13.30
CA SER A 149 11.73 13.87 13.01
C SER A 149 10.93 12.73 12.36
N LEU A 150 9.79 12.39 12.95
CA LEU A 150 8.91 11.34 12.46
C LEU A 150 8.36 11.64 11.06
N GLU A 151 7.97 12.89 10.79
CA GLU A 151 7.53 13.33 9.46
C GLU A 151 8.62 13.11 8.41
N ARG A 152 9.87 13.52 8.68
CA ARG A 152 10.98 13.28 7.74
C ARG A 152 11.20 11.79 7.45
N LYS A 153 11.11 10.94 8.48
CA LYS A 153 11.23 9.48 8.31
C LYS A 153 10.07 8.90 7.50
N LEU A 154 8.84 9.38 7.74
CA LEU A 154 7.66 8.96 7.00
C LEU A 154 7.65 9.47 5.55
N GLU A 155 8.14 10.68 5.30
CA GLU A 155 8.34 11.21 3.95
C GLU A 155 9.40 10.40 3.19
N TYR A 156 10.50 10.03 3.86
CA TYR A 156 11.49 9.11 3.29
C TYR A 156 10.87 7.75 2.96
N LEU A 157 10.04 7.20 3.86
CA LEU A 157 9.31 5.96 3.60
C LEU A 157 8.34 6.10 2.41
N ALA A 158 7.63 7.22 2.30
CA ALA A 158 6.76 7.51 1.17
C ALA A 158 7.54 7.56 -0.15
N GLY A 159 8.71 8.21 -0.15
CA GLY A 159 9.62 8.20 -1.29
C GLY A 159 10.09 6.80 -1.65
N SER A 160 10.50 6.00 -0.67
CA SER A 160 10.90 4.59 -0.90
C SER A 160 9.73 3.76 -1.44
N MET A 161 8.51 4.01 -0.96
CA MET A 161 7.30 3.33 -1.40
C MET A 161 6.96 3.68 -2.85
N ALA A 162 7.07 4.95 -3.24
CA ALA A 162 6.87 5.40 -4.61
C ALA A 162 7.89 4.77 -5.58
N VAL A 163 9.16 4.66 -5.18
CA VAL A 163 10.19 3.99 -5.99
C VAL A 163 9.89 2.50 -6.16
N ILE A 164 9.43 1.82 -5.10
CA ILE A 164 9.06 0.40 -5.18
C ILE A 164 7.79 0.21 -6.01
N GLN A 165 6.80 1.09 -5.90
CA GLN A 165 5.59 1.07 -6.71
C GLN A 165 5.93 1.17 -8.20
N GLU A 166 6.78 2.12 -8.58
CA GLU A 166 7.23 2.28 -9.97
C GLU A 166 8.00 1.04 -10.44
N ARG A 167 8.89 0.49 -9.62
CA ARG A 167 9.61 -0.75 -9.94
C ARG A 167 8.65 -1.94 -10.11
N MET A 168 7.66 -2.08 -9.24
CA MET A 168 6.64 -3.14 -9.36
C MET A 168 5.82 -2.97 -10.64
N ARG A 169 5.50 -1.74 -11.02
CA ARG A 169 4.81 -1.45 -12.28
C ARG A 169 5.65 -1.86 -13.49
N GLN A 170 6.93 -1.52 -13.50
CA GLN A 170 7.87 -1.94 -14.56
C GLN A 170 7.97 -3.47 -14.65
N LEU A 171 8.17 -4.15 -13.51
CA LEU A 171 8.22 -5.62 -13.48
C LEU A 171 6.90 -6.25 -13.94
N THR A 172 5.76 -5.66 -13.58
CA THR A 172 4.45 -6.14 -14.02
C THR A 172 4.30 -5.99 -15.54
N ASN A 173 4.71 -4.86 -16.10
CA ASN A 173 4.65 -4.62 -17.54
C ASN A 173 5.61 -5.52 -18.33
N GLU A 174 6.82 -5.75 -17.81
CA GLU A 174 7.77 -6.71 -18.36
C GLU A 174 7.18 -8.13 -18.35
N TYR A 175 6.64 -8.56 -17.20
CA TYR A 175 5.97 -9.85 -17.06
C TYR A 175 4.79 -9.99 -18.02
N LEU A 176 3.91 -8.99 -18.12
CA LEU A 176 2.78 -9.00 -19.04
C LEU A 176 3.22 -9.05 -20.50
N SER A 177 4.31 -8.37 -20.88
CA SER A 177 4.82 -8.39 -22.25
C SER A 177 5.40 -9.75 -22.67
N GLN A 178 5.84 -10.54 -21.69
CA GLN A 178 6.23 -11.93 -21.89
C GLN A 178 4.96 -12.76 -22.01
N VAL A 179 4.21 -12.90 -20.91
CA VAL A 179 3.01 -13.74 -20.75
C VAL A 179 1.91 -13.50 -21.79
N SER A 180 1.73 -12.27 -22.25
CA SER A 180 0.72 -11.95 -23.27
C SER A 180 0.97 -12.66 -24.60
N LYS A 181 2.22 -12.96 -24.95
CA LYS A 181 2.56 -13.66 -26.20
C LYS A 181 2.16 -15.12 -26.16
N GLU A 182 2.24 -15.76 -24.99
CA GLU A 182 1.89 -17.17 -24.84
C GLU A 182 0.40 -17.38 -24.53
N LEU A 183 -0.24 -16.43 -23.83
CA LEU A 183 -1.63 -16.58 -23.37
C LEU A 183 -2.67 -15.78 -24.18
N ASP A 184 -2.27 -14.84 -25.05
CA ASP A 184 -3.14 -14.01 -25.92
C ASP A 184 -4.34 -13.37 -25.19
N SER A 185 -4.16 -12.96 -23.93
CA SER A 185 -5.26 -12.42 -23.13
C SER A 185 -5.31 -10.89 -23.16
N THR A 186 -6.00 -10.36 -24.18
CA THR A 186 -6.38 -8.93 -24.26
C THR A 186 -7.27 -8.51 -23.09
N THR A 187 -8.01 -9.45 -22.49
CA THR A 187 -8.87 -9.18 -21.33
C THR A 187 -8.06 -8.87 -20.07
N LEU A 188 -6.96 -9.60 -19.84
CA LEU A 188 -6.09 -9.38 -18.67
C LEU A 188 -5.37 -8.03 -18.79
N THR A 189 -4.82 -7.72 -19.95
CA THR A 189 -4.13 -6.44 -20.18
C THR A 189 -5.09 -5.26 -20.03
N ASN A 190 -6.31 -5.35 -20.57
CA ASN A 190 -7.32 -4.31 -20.40
C ASN A 190 -7.71 -4.11 -18.93
N LYS A 191 -7.88 -5.19 -18.17
CA LYS A 191 -8.19 -5.11 -16.73
C LYS A 191 -7.06 -4.44 -15.95
N ILE A 192 -5.81 -4.78 -16.25
CA ILE A 192 -4.65 -4.21 -15.57
C ILE A 192 -4.48 -2.74 -15.94
N HIS A 193 -4.64 -2.37 -17.21
CA HIS A 193 -4.63 -0.96 -17.61
C HIS A 193 -5.75 -0.15 -16.96
N GLN A 194 -6.93 -0.74 -16.75
CA GLN A 194 -8.00 -0.10 -15.98
C GLN A 194 -7.60 0.13 -14.51
N MET A 195 -6.93 -0.84 -13.88
CA MET A 195 -6.41 -0.70 -12.52
C MET A 195 -5.31 0.37 -12.44
N GLU A 196 -4.35 0.35 -13.37
CA GLU A 196 -3.30 1.36 -13.49
C GLU A 196 -3.88 2.77 -13.67
N ALA A 197 -4.92 2.93 -14.49
CA ALA A 197 -5.58 4.21 -14.71
C ALA A 197 -6.31 4.74 -13.46
N SER A 198 -6.77 3.83 -12.59
CA SER A 198 -7.40 4.19 -11.32
C SER A 198 -6.39 4.50 -10.20
N GLU A 199 -5.12 4.12 -10.40
CA GLU A 199 -4.11 4.24 -9.38
C GLU A 199 -3.52 5.66 -9.36
N GLN A 200 -3.53 6.27 -8.17
CA GLN A 200 -2.89 7.55 -7.94
C GLN A 200 -1.50 7.32 -7.35
N PRO A 201 -0.50 8.12 -7.74
CA PRO A 201 0.83 8.05 -7.14
C PRO A 201 0.74 8.33 -5.63
N VAL A 202 1.55 7.63 -4.83
CA VAL A 202 1.58 7.81 -3.37
C VAL A 202 2.05 9.23 -3.04
N PRO A 203 1.19 10.11 -2.50
CA PRO A 203 1.62 11.46 -2.15
C PRO A 203 2.43 11.41 -0.85
N PRO A 204 3.50 12.22 -0.73
CA PRO A 204 4.34 12.23 0.48
C PRO A 204 3.56 12.65 1.73
N SER A 205 2.49 13.43 1.55
CA SER A 205 1.62 13.90 2.63
C SER A 205 0.66 12.83 3.20
N CYS A 206 0.57 11.64 2.58
CA CYS A 206 -0.35 10.60 3.02
C CYS A 206 -0.05 10.15 4.46
N PHE A 207 1.23 9.99 4.80
CA PHE A 207 1.64 9.52 6.13
C PHE A 207 1.75 10.65 7.17
N THR A 208 1.85 11.90 6.74
CA THR A 208 1.99 13.06 7.65
C THR A 208 0.64 13.63 8.09
N ALA A 209 -0.45 13.31 7.39
CA ALA A 209 -1.79 13.82 7.71
C ALA A 209 -2.23 13.60 9.18
N PRO A 210 -2.03 12.42 9.82
CA PRO A 210 -2.35 12.22 11.23
C PRO A 210 -1.51 13.07 12.18
N ILE A 211 -0.23 13.28 11.85
CA ILE A 211 0.70 14.10 12.65
C ILE A 211 0.28 15.56 12.57
N LEU A 212 0.00 16.06 11.37
CA LEU A 212 -0.49 17.42 11.16
C LEU A 212 -1.82 17.67 11.86
N HIS A 213 -2.73 16.69 11.85
CA HIS A 213 -4.01 16.79 12.56
C HIS A 213 -3.80 16.91 14.07
N ARG A 214 -2.99 16.04 14.67
CA ARG A 214 -2.68 16.07 16.11
C ARG A 214 -1.89 17.31 16.53
N ARG A 215 -0.94 17.75 15.69
CA ARG A 215 -0.21 19.01 15.86
C ARG A 215 -1.16 20.20 15.95
N ARG A 216 -2.16 20.25 15.06
CA ARG A 216 -3.20 21.29 15.10
C ARG A 216 -4.04 21.19 16.37
N GLN A 217 -4.47 19.98 16.77
CA GLN A 217 -5.22 19.81 18.03
C GLN A 217 -4.44 20.30 19.26
N LEU A 218 -3.14 19.99 19.35
CA LEU A 218 -2.29 20.50 20.43
C LEU A 218 -2.20 22.03 20.41
N ALA A 219 -1.95 22.60 19.23
CA ALA A 219 -1.79 24.04 19.05
C ALA A 219 -3.09 24.82 19.28
N SER A 220 -4.24 24.33 18.81
CA SER A 220 -5.50 25.08 18.83
C SER A 220 -6.41 24.76 20.02
N ILE A 221 -6.24 23.60 20.66
CA ILE A 221 -7.11 23.16 21.77
C ILE A 221 -6.31 23.11 23.07
N ALA A 222 -5.23 22.31 23.13
CA ALA A 222 -4.52 22.05 24.38
C ALA A 222 -3.79 23.31 24.90
N THR A 223 -3.07 24.02 24.03
CA THR A 223 -2.33 25.22 24.43
C THR A 223 -3.25 26.36 24.92
N PRO A 224 -4.32 26.75 24.20
CA PRO A 224 -5.27 27.76 24.69
C PRO A 224 -6.00 27.31 25.96
N HIS A 225 -6.30 26.02 26.11
CA HIS A 225 -6.91 25.51 27.33
C HIS A 225 -6.00 25.72 28.54
N MET A 226 -4.71 25.39 28.42
CA MET A 226 -3.72 25.65 29.48
C MET A 226 -3.61 27.15 29.80
N GLN A 227 -3.54 28.02 28.78
CA GLN A 227 -3.50 29.47 28.95
C GLN A 227 -4.72 29.97 29.71
N SER A 228 -5.93 29.54 29.34
CA SER A 228 -7.18 29.97 30.00
C SER A 228 -7.24 29.55 31.47
N LEU A 229 -6.82 28.32 31.80
CA LEU A 229 -6.79 27.82 33.18
C LEU A 229 -5.78 28.60 34.03
N TYR A 230 -4.66 28.94 33.43
CA TYR A 230 -3.60 29.66 34.10
C TYR A 230 -3.97 31.14 34.32
N LEU A 231 -4.42 31.84 33.27
CA LEU A 231 -4.91 33.23 33.35
C LEU A 231 -6.00 33.37 34.41
N ARG A 232 -6.99 32.47 34.44
CA ARG A 232 -8.05 32.49 35.46
C ARG A 232 -7.52 32.45 36.88
N ARG A 233 -6.45 31.67 37.14
CA ARG A 233 -5.83 31.57 38.46
C ARG A 233 -4.94 32.76 38.78
N VAL A 234 -4.23 33.31 37.79
CA VAL A 234 -3.43 34.53 37.94
C VAL A 234 -4.32 35.72 38.23
N TYR A 235 -5.42 35.91 37.49
CA TYR A 235 -6.39 36.96 37.77
C TYR A 235 -7.02 36.82 39.16
N ALA A 236 -7.37 35.61 39.59
CA ALA A 236 -7.87 35.38 40.95
C ALA A 236 -6.83 35.78 42.01
N ALA A 237 -5.55 35.44 41.80
CA ALA A 237 -4.46 35.83 42.68
C ALA A 237 -4.20 37.34 42.67
N MET A 238 -4.28 37.99 41.50
CA MET A 238 -4.12 39.45 41.36
C MET A 238 -5.26 40.22 42.02
N VAL A 239 -6.50 39.77 41.89
CA VAL A 239 -7.66 40.38 42.57
C VAL A 239 -7.56 40.18 44.09
N ALA A 240 -7.05 39.04 44.54
CA ALA A 240 -6.82 38.78 45.96
C ALA A 240 -5.61 39.55 46.52
N SER A 241 -4.62 39.89 45.69
CA SER A 241 -3.35 40.48 46.14
C SER A 241 -3.52 41.82 46.88
N PRO A 242 -4.27 42.83 46.39
CA PRO A 242 -4.53 44.06 47.14
C PRO A 242 -5.26 43.84 48.46
N ILE A 243 -6.11 42.81 48.52
CA ILE A 243 -6.82 42.45 49.75
C ILE A 243 -5.83 41.87 50.75
N VAL A 244 -4.99 40.92 50.34
CA VAL A 244 -4.05 40.23 51.23
C VAL A 244 -2.85 41.13 51.61
N THR A 245 -2.36 41.95 50.69
CA THR A 245 -1.21 42.86 50.92
C THR A 245 -1.62 44.21 51.50
N GLY A 246 -2.81 44.70 51.16
CA GLY A 246 -3.35 45.98 51.63
C GLY A 246 -4.10 45.89 52.97
N ALA A 247 -4.70 44.75 53.31
CA ALA A 247 -5.37 44.59 54.61
C ALA A 247 -4.42 44.85 55.80
N PRO A 248 -3.17 44.38 55.84
CA PRO A 248 -2.24 44.71 56.91
C PRO A 248 -1.95 46.22 57.02
N ALA A 249 -1.83 46.92 55.89
CA ALA A 249 -1.63 48.37 55.86
C ALA A 249 -2.88 49.12 56.35
N LEU A 250 -4.07 48.67 55.98
CA LEU A 250 -5.33 49.24 56.46
C LEU A 250 -5.55 48.95 57.96
N LEU A 251 -5.22 47.75 58.44
CA LEU A 251 -5.30 47.38 59.85
C LEU A 251 -4.29 48.18 60.69
N TRP A 252 -3.08 48.39 60.16
CA TRP A 252 -2.09 49.29 60.77
C TRP A 252 -2.58 50.74 60.83
N ALA A 253 -3.09 51.27 59.71
CA ALA A 253 -3.57 52.66 59.64
C ALA A 253 -4.74 52.94 60.59
N ASN A 254 -5.56 51.94 60.89
CA ASN A 254 -6.66 52.02 61.85
C ASN A 254 -6.25 51.67 63.29
N GLY A 255 -4.97 51.43 63.56
CA GLY A 255 -4.44 51.14 64.89
C GLY A 255 -4.71 49.72 65.41
N PHE A 256 -5.21 48.81 64.57
CA PHE A 256 -5.50 47.41 64.92
C PHE A 256 -4.27 46.49 64.80
N LEU A 257 -3.20 46.95 64.13
CA LEU A 257 -1.96 46.19 63.92
C LEU A 257 -0.75 47.06 64.24
N GLU A 258 0.25 46.55 64.97
CA GLU A 258 1.50 47.28 65.18
C GLU A 258 2.33 47.38 63.89
N SER A 259 3.10 48.47 63.76
CA SER A 259 3.95 48.74 62.58
C SER A 259 4.98 47.64 62.32
N SER A 260 5.45 46.98 63.39
CA SER A 260 6.38 45.84 63.37
C SER A 260 5.85 44.65 62.57
N PHE A 261 4.52 44.45 62.50
CA PHE A 261 3.89 43.32 61.81
C PHE A 261 3.30 43.67 60.44
N ALA A 262 3.13 44.95 60.11
CA ALA A 262 2.50 45.39 58.86
C ALA A 262 3.32 44.99 57.62
N LEU A 263 4.63 45.30 57.62
CA LEU A 263 5.53 45.00 56.50
C LEU A 263 5.75 43.47 56.32
N PRO A 264 6.06 42.68 57.36
CA PRO A 264 6.17 41.22 57.23
C PRO A 264 4.88 40.56 56.71
N SER A 265 3.71 41.04 57.15
CA SER A 265 2.41 40.51 56.70
C SER A 265 2.16 40.79 55.21
N ALA A 266 2.52 41.97 54.73
CA ALA A 266 2.43 42.30 53.31
C ALA A 266 3.38 41.44 52.45
N ILE A 267 4.63 41.23 52.90
CA ILE A 267 5.59 40.35 52.23
C ILE A 267 5.07 38.90 52.20
N LEU A 268 4.54 38.40 53.31
CA LEU A 268 3.95 37.06 53.39
C LEU A 268 2.77 36.92 52.41
N GLY A 269 1.92 37.94 52.31
CA GLY A 269 0.83 37.98 51.36
C GLY A 269 1.28 37.85 49.91
N LEU A 270 2.34 38.57 49.54
CA LEU A 270 2.95 38.49 48.21
C LEU A 270 3.57 37.10 47.94
N LEU A 271 4.25 36.51 48.93
CA LEU A 271 4.80 35.15 48.81
C LEU A 271 3.71 34.09 48.66
N LEU A 272 2.58 34.24 49.36
CA LEU A 272 1.42 33.36 49.22
C LEU A 272 0.82 33.47 47.82
N CYS A 273 0.70 34.68 47.26
CA CYS A 273 0.23 34.89 45.89
C CYS A 273 1.20 34.26 44.87
N ALA A 274 2.51 34.47 45.02
CA ALA A 274 3.53 33.88 44.16
C ALA A 274 3.49 32.34 44.23
N ARG A 275 3.35 31.76 45.42
CA ARG A 275 3.16 30.31 45.61
C ARG A 275 1.91 29.81 44.92
N HIS A 276 0.80 30.54 45.02
CA HIS A 276 -0.46 30.15 44.41
C HIS A 276 -0.39 30.16 42.88
N ILE A 277 0.31 31.14 42.29
CA ILE A 277 0.58 31.23 40.85
C ILE A 277 1.54 30.12 40.40
N SER A 278 2.59 29.84 41.16
CA SER A 278 3.50 28.71 40.87
C SER A 278 2.77 27.37 40.86
N ASN A 279 1.91 27.12 41.85
CA ASN A 279 1.08 25.90 41.89
C ASN A 279 0.09 25.85 40.72
N ALA A 280 -0.45 27.01 40.31
CA ALA A 280 -1.34 27.12 39.17
C ALA A 280 -0.65 26.69 37.88
N TRP A 281 0.59 27.13 37.68
CA TRP A 281 1.45 26.77 36.57
C TRP A 281 1.73 25.27 36.52
N ASP A 282 2.22 24.69 37.61
CA ASP A 282 2.55 23.26 37.67
C ASP A 282 1.31 22.39 37.38
N SER A 283 0.14 22.80 37.88
CA SER A 283 -1.13 22.15 37.58
C SER A 283 -1.59 22.33 36.13
N GLY A 284 -1.37 23.50 35.51
CA GLY A 284 -1.65 23.73 34.10
C GLY A 284 -0.75 22.89 33.19
N ARG A 285 0.55 22.88 33.48
CA ARG A 285 1.55 22.04 32.82
C ARG A 285 1.21 20.56 32.92
N SER A 286 0.85 20.07 34.11
CA SER A 286 0.49 18.66 34.31
C SER A 286 -0.75 18.26 33.49
N LYS A 287 -1.75 19.13 33.40
CA LYS A 287 -2.93 18.91 32.55
C LYS A 287 -2.59 18.93 31.07
N TRP A 288 -1.81 19.92 30.64
CA TRP A 288 -1.35 20.00 29.25
C TRP A 288 -0.54 18.76 28.85
N LEU A 289 0.31 18.24 29.74
CA LEU A 289 1.06 16.99 29.51
C LEU A 289 0.11 15.77 29.43
N ALA A 290 -0.95 15.73 30.24
CA ALA A 290 -1.96 14.68 30.15
C ALA A 290 -2.74 14.75 28.83
N ASP A 291 -3.09 15.96 28.37
CA ASP A 291 -3.72 16.17 27.06
C ASP A 291 -2.77 15.79 25.92
N TYR A 292 -1.48 16.09 26.06
CA TYR A 292 -0.45 15.64 25.12
C TYR A 292 -0.37 14.12 25.04
N ASP A 293 -0.29 13.43 26.19
CA ASP A 293 -0.23 11.97 26.24
C ASP A 293 -1.50 11.36 25.64
N ARG A 294 -2.68 11.94 25.90
CA ARG A 294 -3.95 11.53 25.31
C ARG A 294 -3.98 11.71 23.79
N ILE A 295 -3.51 12.85 23.28
CA ILE A 295 -3.47 13.12 21.84
C ILE A 295 -2.45 12.20 21.16
N GLN A 296 -1.31 11.93 21.81
CA GLN A 296 -0.29 11.03 21.29
C GLN A 296 -0.73 9.56 21.27
N GLN A 297 -1.63 9.17 22.19
CA GLN A 297 -2.19 7.83 22.23
C GLN A 297 -2.87 7.47 20.90
N GLY A 298 -2.56 6.28 20.38
CA GLY A 298 -3.05 5.81 19.08
C GLY A 298 -2.34 6.36 17.85
N LEU A 299 -1.38 7.30 17.97
CA LEU A 299 -0.67 7.83 16.79
C LEU A 299 0.15 6.76 16.08
N SER A 300 0.81 5.89 16.84
CA SER A 300 1.54 4.76 16.28
C SER A 300 0.60 3.79 15.53
N GLU A 301 -0.57 3.51 16.10
CA GLU A 301 -1.55 2.59 15.53
C GLU A 301 -2.17 3.17 14.25
N ASP A 302 -2.49 4.47 14.24
CA ASP A 302 -3.01 5.16 13.06
C ASP A 302 -2.00 5.15 11.92
N ILE A 303 -0.72 5.46 12.21
CA ILE A 303 0.33 5.45 11.18
C ILE A 303 0.55 4.02 10.66
N GLN A 304 0.62 3.02 11.55
CA GLN A 304 0.76 1.62 11.15
C GLN A 304 -0.40 1.17 10.26
N LYS A 305 -1.63 1.53 10.63
CA LYS A 305 -2.81 1.21 9.85
C LYS A 305 -2.77 1.87 8.47
N ILE A 306 -2.44 3.16 8.38
CA ILE A 306 -2.36 3.87 7.10
C ILE A 306 -1.25 3.27 6.21
N VAL A 307 -0.09 2.93 6.79
CA VAL A 307 1.02 2.31 6.03
C VAL A 307 0.59 0.94 5.50
N ARG A 308 -0.01 0.09 6.34
CA ARG A 308 -0.52 -1.23 5.91
C ARG A 308 -1.61 -1.13 4.85
N ASP A 309 -2.58 -0.24 5.06
CA ASP A 309 -3.66 0.01 4.09
C ASP A 309 -3.09 0.48 2.74
N MET A 310 -2.04 1.31 2.74
CA MET A 310 -1.37 1.77 1.53
C MET A 310 -0.54 0.66 0.86
N LEU A 311 0.17 -0.16 1.63
CA LEU A 311 0.90 -1.33 1.13
C LEU A 311 -0.05 -2.32 0.45
N ASP A 312 -1.15 -2.64 1.11
CA ASP A 312 -2.11 -3.63 0.61
C ASP A 312 -2.89 -3.11 -0.61
N ARG A 313 -3.35 -1.86 -0.58
CA ARG A 313 -4.19 -1.32 -1.67
C ARG A 313 -3.39 -0.85 -2.87
N ARG A 314 -2.24 -0.21 -2.67
CA ARG A 314 -1.46 0.40 -3.76
C ARG A 314 -0.38 -0.55 -4.27
N LEU A 315 0.46 -1.09 -3.38
CA LEU A 315 1.58 -1.92 -3.83
C LEU A 315 1.19 -3.34 -4.21
N LYS A 316 0.32 -3.99 -3.42
CA LYS A 316 -0.05 -5.38 -3.72
C LYS A 316 -1.09 -5.49 -4.82
N GLY A 317 -1.98 -4.52 -4.95
CA GLY A 317 -3.18 -4.60 -5.79
C GLY A 317 -2.92 -5.00 -7.25
N ILE A 318 -2.03 -4.29 -7.95
CA ILE A 318 -1.75 -4.58 -9.37
C ILE A 318 -1.01 -5.93 -9.53
N PRO A 319 0.15 -6.16 -8.89
CA PRO A 319 0.86 -7.42 -9.03
C PRO A 319 0.04 -8.64 -8.62
N SER A 320 -0.76 -8.54 -7.54
CA SER A 320 -1.63 -9.65 -7.11
C SER A 320 -2.74 -9.93 -8.11
N ALA A 321 -3.37 -8.89 -8.67
CA ALA A 321 -4.40 -9.06 -9.69
C ALA A 321 -3.81 -9.65 -10.98
N THR A 322 -2.57 -9.29 -11.32
CA THR A 322 -1.83 -9.87 -12.44
C THR A 322 -1.54 -11.35 -12.22
N LEU A 323 -1.03 -11.71 -11.04
CA LEU A 323 -0.75 -13.11 -10.65
C LEU A 323 -2.02 -13.96 -10.60
N GLU A 324 -3.10 -13.44 -10.02
CA GLU A 324 -4.39 -14.14 -9.98
C GLU A 324 -4.95 -14.32 -11.40
N GLY A 325 -4.89 -13.28 -12.22
CA GLY A 325 -5.33 -13.33 -13.61
C GLY A 325 -4.52 -14.30 -14.46
N SER A 326 -3.19 -14.33 -14.32
CA SER A 326 -2.35 -15.28 -15.04
C SER A 326 -2.58 -16.71 -14.58
N ALA A 327 -2.70 -16.95 -13.27
CA ALA A 327 -3.03 -18.27 -12.73
C ALA A 327 -4.38 -18.80 -13.27
N GLN A 328 -5.40 -17.95 -13.36
CA GLN A 328 -6.69 -18.31 -13.96
C GLN A 328 -6.54 -18.70 -15.44
N LEU A 329 -5.76 -17.95 -16.22
CA LEU A 329 -5.55 -18.25 -17.64
C LEU A 329 -4.73 -19.53 -17.84
N ILE A 330 -3.71 -19.76 -17.01
CA ILE A 330 -2.93 -21.01 -17.01
C ILE A 330 -3.86 -22.19 -16.75
N ALA A 331 -4.68 -22.13 -15.69
CA ALA A 331 -5.64 -23.19 -15.38
C ALA A 331 -6.64 -23.43 -16.51
N GLN A 332 -7.12 -22.37 -17.18
CA GLN A 332 -7.99 -22.51 -18.35
C GLN A 332 -7.27 -23.23 -19.51
N LYS A 333 -6.03 -22.85 -19.82
CA LYS A 333 -5.25 -23.50 -20.88
C LYS A 333 -4.89 -24.94 -20.54
N GLU A 334 -4.54 -25.24 -19.29
CA GLU A 334 -4.29 -26.60 -18.82
C GLU A 334 -5.52 -27.49 -19.04
N ASN A 335 -6.72 -27.01 -18.67
CA ASN A 335 -7.97 -27.74 -18.91
C ASN A 335 -8.23 -27.99 -20.40
N ILE A 336 -7.95 -27.00 -21.26
CA ILE A 336 -8.11 -27.14 -22.72
C ILE A 336 -7.09 -28.14 -23.27
N LEU A 337 -5.82 -28.07 -22.86
CA LEU A 337 -4.78 -29.01 -23.31
C LEU A 337 -5.07 -30.43 -22.83
N GLN A 338 -5.59 -30.60 -21.61
CA GLN A 338 -5.96 -31.90 -21.09
C GLN A 338 -7.11 -32.51 -21.92
N ALA A 339 -8.14 -31.72 -22.24
CA ALA A 339 -9.24 -32.15 -23.10
C ALA A 339 -8.76 -32.53 -24.52
N LEU A 340 -7.90 -31.69 -25.14
CA LEU A 340 -7.34 -31.99 -26.45
C LEU A 340 -6.43 -33.24 -26.44
N THR A 341 -5.67 -33.43 -25.36
CA THR A 341 -4.83 -34.62 -25.20
C THR A 341 -5.68 -35.89 -25.09
N THR A 342 -6.80 -35.84 -24.36
CA THR A 342 -7.74 -36.97 -24.31
C THR A 342 -8.37 -37.27 -25.67
N GLU A 343 -8.77 -36.24 -26.42
CA GLU A 343 -9.32 -36.40 -27.77
C GLU A 343 -8.31 -37.01 -28.76
N VAL A 344 -7.06 -36.55 -28.73
CA VAL A 344 -5.98 -37.10 -29.57
C VAL A 344 -5.71 -38.57 -29.22
N GLN A 345 -5.68 -38.93 -27.93
CA GLN A 345 -5.50 -40.31 -27.49
C GLN A 345 -6.68 -41.22 -27.87
N GLU A 346 -7.91 -40.71 -27.84
CA GLU A 346 -9.09 -41.46 -28.30
C GLU A 346 -9.03 -41.70 -29.81
N ALA A 347 -8.70 -40.67 -30.60
CA ALA A 347 -8.52 -40.80 -32.05
C ALA A 347 -7.40 -41.79 -32.42
N GLU A 348 -6.29 -41.79 -31.67
CA GLU A 348 -5.20 -42.74 -31.85
C GLU A 348 -5.66 -44.19 -31.61
N ARG A 349 -6.41 -44.44 -30.53
CA ARG A 349 -6.97 -45.77 -30.23
C ARG A 349 -7.94 -46.23 -31.31
N ASP A 350 -8.78 -45.33 -31.83
CA ASP A 350 -9.72 -45.65 -32.89
C ASP A 350 -9.00 -46.08 -34.18
N ILE A 351 -7.93 -45.38 -34.58
CA ILE A 351 -7.10 -45.74 -35.74
C ILE A 351 -6.43 -47.11 -35.54
N LEU A 352 -5.91 -47.37 -34.33
CA LEU A 352 -5.30 -48.67 -34.01
C LEU A 352 -6.32 -49.81 -34.06
N SER A 353 -7.56 -49.58 -33.62
CA SER A 353 -8.63 -50.58 -33.64
C SER A 353 -9.10 -50.94 -35.06
N GLN A 354 -9.00 -50.00 -36.01
CA GLN A 354 -9.40 -50.20 -37.41
C GLN A 354 -8.32 -50.85 -38.27
N THR A 355 -7.10 -51.01 -37.75
CA THR A 355 -6.00 -51.66 -38.48
C THR A 355 -6.13 -53.18 -38.30
N PRO A 356 -6.54 -53.96 -39.33
CA PRO A 356 -6.67 -55.40 -39.19
C PRO A 356 -5.30 -56.03 -38.87
N PRO A 357 -5.23 -57.08 -38.03
CA PRO A 357 -3.98 -57.77 -37.76
C PRO A 357 -3.42 -58.28 -39.09
N SER A 358 -2.23 -57.81 -39.45
CA SER A 358 -1.50 -58.28 -40.63
C SER A 358 -1.22 -59.77 -40.45
N SER A 359 -1.96 -60.61 -41.18
CA SER A 359 -1.81 -62.06 -41.20
C SER A 359 -0.57 -62.50 -41.98
#